data_AF-A0A2J9VKJ1-F1
#
_entry.id   AF-A0A2J9VKJ1-F1
#
_cell.length_a   1.000
_cell.length_b   1.000
_cell.length_c   1.000
_cell.angle_alpha   90.00
_cell.angle_beta   90.00
_cell.angle_gamma   90.00
#
_symmetry.space_group_name_H-M   'P 1'
#
loop_
_entity.id
_entity.type
_entity.pdbx_description
1 polymer ?
#
loop_
_entity_poly.entity_id
_entity_poly.type
_entity_poly.pdbx_seq_one_letter_code
_entity_poly.pdbx_strand_id
1 'polypeptide(L)'
;MNQIKGQLITKEMWQQIEEEMSGGWVNIVFAYKGHELTVNRVRESESKTCLQAYIDGFIKGEWVSFNGDSCLSDKAPAILPDVWCKKTKAKYSARFKARMIKILGKRGVKKEWPDLDDLWVFHVPNFSKASVLCRQYKKLQGIELVSAHFVKAEGLECAIDT
;
A
#
# COMPACT_ATOMS: atom_id res chain seq x y z
N MET A 1 2.39 10.42 24.21
CA MET A 1 1.84 10.15 22.86
C MET A 1 1.41 11.50 22.30
N ASN A 2 2.20 12.08 21.39
CA ASN A 2 1.82 13.34 20.76
C ASN A 2 0.62 13.09 19.86
N GLN A 3 -0.44 13.89 20.01
CA GLN A 3 -1.56 13.88 19.08
C GLN A 3 -1.03 14.38 17.73
N ILE A 4 -0.85 13.46 16.78
CA ILE A 4 -0.64 13.84 15.37
C ILE A 4 -1.99 14.34 14.87
N LYS A 5 -2.13 15.65 14.73
CA LYS A 5 -3.30 16.31 14.15
C LYS A 5 -2.93 16.83 12.78
N GLY A 6 -3.73 16.48 11.78
CA GLY A 6 -3.64 17.06 10.45
C GLY A 6 -4.90 17.86 10.11
N GLN A 7 -5.00 18.23 8.85
CA GLN A 7 -6.19 18.85 8.28
C GLN A 7 -6.99 17.84 7.45
N LEU A 8 -8.31 18.01 7.41
CA LEU A 8 -9.17 17.25 6.51
C LEU A 8 -8.82 17.54 5.06
N ILE A 9 -8.79 16.48 4.23
CA ILE A 9 -8.35 16.59 2.84
C ILE A 9 -9.54 16.85 1.93
N THR A 10 -9.56 18.02 1.28
CA THR A 10 -10.57 18.35 0.28
C THR A 10 -10.32 17.66 -1.06
N LYS A 11 -11.29 17.73 -1.98
CA LYS A 11 -11.17 17.11 -3.31
C LYS A 11 -10.05 17.75 -4.13
N GLU A 12 -9.87 19.05 -4.00
CA GLU A 12 -8.85 19.86 -4.67
C GLU A 12 -7.46 19.53 -4.12
N MET A 13 -7.33 19.38 -2.79
CA MET A 13 -6.08 18.94 -2.17
C MET A 13 -5.64 17.56 -2.65
N TRP A 14 -6.58 16.63 -2.81
CA TRP A 14 -6.27 15.31 -3.35
C TRP A 14 -5.68 15.37 -4.77
N GLN A 15 -6.06 16.35 -5.58
CA GLN A 15 -5.49 16.52 -6.91
C GLN A 15 -4.04 17.02 -6.82
N GLN A 16 -3.76 17.97 -5.93
CA GLN A 16 -2.40 18.47 -5.67
C GLN A 16 -1.50 17.38 -5.07
N ILE A 17 -2.01 16.59 -4.13
CA ILE A 17 -1.31 15.44 -3.55
C ILE A 17 -0.93 14.43 -4.64
N GLU A 18 -1.86 14.13 -5.55
CA GLU A 18 -1.62 13.17 -6.64
C GLU A 18 -0.56 13.67 -7.63
N GLU A 19 -0.55 14.98 -7.91
CA GLU A 19 0.45 15.64 -8.73
C GLU A 19 1.84 15.61 -8.06
N GLU A 20 1.93 15.98 -6.78
CA GLU A 20 3.16 15.90 -5.99
C GLU A 20 3.71 14.47 -5.96
N MET A 21 2.86 13.48 -5.65
CA MET A 21 3.24 12.06 -5.64
C MET A 21 3.71 11.56 -7.02
N SER A 22 3.27 12.19 -8.11
CA SER A 22 3.71 11.84 -9.47
C SER A 22 5.08 12.44 -9.82
N GLY A 23 5.52 13.46 -9.08
CA GLY A 23 6.81 14.11 -9.23
C GLY A 23 8.01 13.28 -8.77
N GLY A 24 9.20 13.86 -8.93
CA GLY A 24 10.48 13.22 -8.61
C GLY A 24 10.84 13.20 -7.11
N TRP A 25 10.34 14.17 -6.35
CA TRP A 25 10.50 14.26 -4.90
C TRP A 25 9.15 14.13 -4.23
N VAL A 26 9.01 13.15 -3.34
CA VAL A 26 7.75 12.87 -2.64
C VAL A 26 8.07 12.61 -1.19
N ASN A 27 7.53 13.45 -0.31
CA ASN A 27 7.49 13.26 1.12
C ASN A 27 6.17 13.83 1.64
N ILE A 28 5.20 12.95 1.86
CA ILE A 28 3.86 13.32 2.30
C ILE A 28 3.53 12.53 3.55
N VAL A 29 3.06 13.24 4.58
CA VAL A 29 2.70 12.65 5.87
C VAL A 29 1.20 12.80 6.08
N PHE A 30 0.55 11.69 6.43
CA PHE A 30 -0.85 11.65 6.83
C PHE A 30 -0.98 11.18 8.27
N ALA A 31 -2.02 11.63 8.96
CA ALA A 31 -2.47 11.06 10.22
C ALA A 31 -3.67 10.16 9.94
N TYR A 32 -3.64 8.93 10.47
CA TYR A 32 -4.76 8.00 10.32
C TYR A 32 -4.89 7.07 11.53
N LYS A 33 -6.06 7.08 12.19
CA LYS A 33 -6.36 6.23 13.36
C LYS A 33 -5.26 6.26 14.44
N GLY A 34 -4.62 7.41 14.63
CA GLY A 34 -3.56 7.61 15.64
C GLY A 34 -2.15 7.22 15.20
N HIS A 35 -1.95 6.85 13.93
CA HIS A 35 -0.64 6.53 13.35
C HIS A 35 -0.17 7.60 12.36
N GLU A 36 1.15 7.73 12.25
CA GLU A 36 1.79 8.52 11.19
C GLU A 36 1.97 7.65 9.93
N LEU A 37 1.48 8.13 8.79
CA LEU A 37 1.66 7.49 7.50
C LEU A 37 2.53 8.35 6.61
N THR A 38 3.77 7.91 6.40
CA THR A 38 4.72 8.63 5.56
C THR A 38 4.80 7.96 4.21
N VAL A 39 4.62 8.72 3.14
CA VAL A 39 4.71 8.26 1.76
C VAL A 39 5.92 8.91 1.11
N ASN A 40 6.92 8.09 0.76
CA ASN A 40 8.13 8.54 0.10
C ASN A 40 8.32 7.90 -1.26
N ARG A 41 8.99 8.59 -2.18
CA ARG A 41 9.47 7.97 -3.42
C ARG A 41 10.80 7.28 -3.18
N VAL A 42 10.84 5.98 -3.45
CA VAL A 42 12.04 5.13 -3.26
C VAL A 42 12.38 4.40 -4.54
N ARG A 43 13.66 3.99 -4.68
CA ARG A 43 14.09 3.11 -5.78
C ARG A 43 13.67 1.67 -5.46
N GLU A 44 12.88 1.07 -6.34
CA GLU A 44 12.51 -0.35 -6.28
C GLU A 44 13.57 -1.22 -6.97
N SER A 45 14.14 -0.71 -8.07
CA SER A 45 15.29 -1.27 -8.76
C SER A 45 16.13 -0.14 -9.36
N GLU A 46 17.23 -0.47 -10.01
CA GLU A 46 18.17 0.52 -10.58
C GLU A 46 17.47 1.56 -11.48
N SER A 47 16.56 1.12 -12.35
CA SER A 47 15.86 1.98 -13.31
C SER A 47 14.41 2.28 -12.93
N LYS A 48 13.95 1.89 -11.74
CA LYS A 48 12.53 1.98 -11.37
C LYS A 48 12.35 2.56 -9.97
N THR A 49 11.52 3.60 -9.88
CA THR A 49 11.06 4.14 -8.59
C THR A 49 9.60 3.79 -8.33
N CYS A 50 9.24 3.73 -7.06
CA CYS A 50 7.88 3.52 -6.58
C CYS A 50 7.61 4.41 -5.36
N LEU A 51 6.34 4.51 -4.97
CA LEU A 51 5.96 5.13 -3.70
C LEU A 51 5.97 4.04 -2.63
N GLN A 52 6.48 4.34 -1.45
CA GLN A 52 6.53 3.43 -0.31
C GLN A 52 5.84 4.08 0.88
N ALA A 53 4.86 3.37 1.45
CA ALA A 53 4.08 3.80 2.61
C ALA A 53 4.64 3.17 3.90
N TYR A 54 5.07 4.02 4.82
CA TYR A 54 5.59 3.67 6.15
C TYR A 54 4.49 3.88 7.20
N ILE A 55 4.48 3.04 8.24
CA ILE A 55 3.59 3.19 9.39
C ILE A 55 4.47 3.53 10.60
N ASP A 56 4.24 4.70 11.18
CA ASP A 56 5.07 5.29 12.24
C ASP A 56 6.57 5.32 11.88
N GLY A 57 6.87 5.61 10.60
CA GLY A 57 8.24 5.61 10.07
C GLY A 57 8.84 4.22 9.80
N PHE A 58 8.11 3.13 10.06
CA PHE A 58 8.64 1.77 9.93
C PHE A 58 7.96 0.94 8.83
N ILE A 59 8.74 0.01 8.30
CA ILE A 59 8.31 -1.18 7.57
C ILE A 59 9.01 -2.35 8.24
N LYS A 60 8.27 -3.21 8.93
CA LYS A 60 8.87 -4.34 9.65
C LYS A 60 8.46 -5.66 9.01
N GLY A 61 9.45 -6.50 8.76
CA GLY A 61 9.22 -7.85 8.21
C GLY A 61 8.34 -8.71 9.12
N GLU A 62 8.37 -8.47 10.43
CA GLU A 62 7.54 -9.20 11.41
C GLU A 62 6.03 -8.94 11.25
N TRP A 63 5.61 -7.91 10.51
CA TRP A 63 4.19 -7.63 10.23
C TRP A 63 3.60 -8.56 9.17
N VAL A 64 4.46 -9.24 8.40
CA VAL A 64 4.06 -10.15 7.34
C VAL A 64 4.26 -11.58 7.82
N SER A 65 3.30 -12.45 7.52
CA SER A 65 3.34 -13.87 7.84
C SER A 65 3.05 -14.68 6.59
N PHE A 66 3.69 -15.85 6.42
CA PHE A 66 3.30 -16.81 5.39
C PHE A 66 2.26 -17.82 5.88
N ASN A 67 1.83 -17.67 7.13
CA ASN A 67 0.83 -18.52 7.77
C ASN A 67 -0.52 -17.78 7.76
N GLY A 68 -1.56 -18.41 7.21
CA GLY A 68 -2.93 -17.88 7.16
C GLY A 68 -3.31 -17.16 5.86
N ASP A 69 -4.60 -16.77 5.77
CA ASP A 69 -5.21 -16.30 4.51
C ASP A 69 -4.83 -14.85 4.12
N SER A 70 -4.49 -13.99 5.07
CA SER A 70 -4.20 -12.56 4.84
C SER A 70 -2.71 -12.23 4.68
N CYS A 71 -1.84 -13.22 4.95
CA CYS A 71 -0.39 -13.06 5.06
C CYS A 71 0.07 -11.97 6.04
N LEU A 72 -0.72 -11.67 7.08
CA LEU A 72 -0.39 -10.71 8.13
C LEU A 72 -0.16 -11.44 9.46
N SER A 73 0.74 -10.91 10.27
CA SER A 73 0.97 -11.42 11.63
C SER A 73 0.17 -10.64 12.67
N ASP A 74 0.03 -11.20 13.87
CA ASP A 74 -0.58 -10.51 15.01
C ASP A 74 0.21 -9.29 15.51
N LYS A 75 1.44 -9.10 15.01
CA LYS A 75 2.28 -7.94 15.30
C LYS A 75 2.06 -6.78 14.32
N ALA A 76 1.31 -7.01 13.25
CA ALA A 76 0.99 -5.97 12.29
C ALA A 76 0.10 -4.89 12.94
N PRO A 77 0.36 -3.60 12.69
CA PRO A 77 -0.58 -2.55 13.06
C PRO A 77 -1.96 -2.83 12.45
N ALA A 78 -3.03 -2.61 13.21
CA ALA A 78 -4.40 -2.89 12.75
C ALA A 78 -4.79 -2.12 11.48
N ILE A 79 -4.10 -1.00 11.22
CA ILE A 79 -4.31 -0.15 10.03
C ILE A 79 -3.59 -0.66 8.78
N LEU A 80 -2.65 -1.61 8.90
CA LEU A 80 -1.82 -2.06 7.78
C LEU A 80 -2.63 -2.54 6.56
N PRO A 81 -3.71 -3.35 6.71
CA PRO A 81 -4.55 -3.74 5.58
C PRO A 81 -5.19 -2.56 4.83
N ASP A 82 -5.45 -1.47 5.54
CA ASP A 82 -6.07 -0.26 4.99
C ASP A 82 -5.07 0.59 4.22
N VAL A 83 -3.80 0.62 4.65
CA VAL A 83 -2.78 1.55 4.15
C VAL A 83 -1.76 0.95 3.18
N TRP A 84 -1.54 -0.37 3.25
CA TRP A 84 -0.65 -1.07 2.32
C TRP A 84 -1.42 -1.57 1.10
N CYS A 85 -0.71 -1.75 -0.02
CA CYS A 85 -1.31 -2.19 -1.26
C CYS A 85 -1.60 -3.70 -1.19
N LYS A 86 -2.88 -4.08 -1.29
CA LYS A 86 -3.30 -5.48 -1.44
C LYS A 86 -2.90 -6.00 -2.82
N LYS A 87 -2.16 -7.11 -2.85
CA LYS A 87 -1.74 -7.83 -4.05
C LYS A 87 -2.28 -9.25 -4.03
N THR A 88 -2.50 -9.77 -5.23
CA THR A 88 -2.93 -11.15 -5.42
C THR A 88 -2.01 -11.85 -6.40
N LYS A 89 -1.64 -13.09 -6.14
CA LYS A 89 -0.86 -13.93 -7.05
C LYS A 89 -1.45 -15.33 -7.06
N ALA A 90 -1.59 -15.94 -8.24
CA ALA A 90 -2.05 -17.33 -8.32
C ALA A 90 -1.13 -18.25 -7.53
N LYS A 91 -1.71 -19.17 -6.73
CA LYS A 91 -0.93 -20.19 -6.01
C LYS A 91 -0.10 -21.03 -6.98
N TYR A 92 -0.69 -21.35 -8.12
CA TYR A 92 -0.07 -22.16 -9.17
C TYR A 92 0.04 -21.39 -10.49
N SER A 93 1.18 -21.55 -11.16
CA SER A 93 1.41 -20.96 -12.48
C SER A 93 0.50 -21.60 -13.55
N ALA A 94 0.16 -20.84 -14.59
CA ALA A 94 -0.65 -21.35 -15.71
C ALA A 94 -0.02 -22.60 -16.36
N ARG A 95 1.32 -22.63 -16.46
CA ARG A 95 2.08 -23.79 -16.96
C ARG A 95 1.87 -25.02 -16.08
N PHE A 96 1.91 -24.86 -14.76
CA PHE A 96 1.66 -25.96 -13.83
C PHE A 96 0.23 -26.50 -14.00
N LYS A 97 -0.78 -25.61 -14.00
CA LYS A 97 -2.19 -25.97 -14.19
C LYS A 97 -2.39 -26.76 -15.48
N ALA A 98 -1.89 -26.25 -16.61
CA ALA A 98 -2.01 -26.91 -17.92
C ALA A 98 -1.36 -28.30 -17.94
N ARG A 99 -0.17 -28.44 -17.34
CA ARG A 99 0.53 -29.72 -17.27
C ARG A 99 -0.24 -30.74 -16.43
N MET A 100 -0.72 -30.35 -15.25
CA MET A 100 -1.48 -31.25 -14.39
C MET A 100 -2.80 -31.66 -15.04
N ILE A 101 -3.50 -30.73 -15.70
CA ILE A 101 -4.75 -31.02 -16.42
C ILE A 101 -4.52 -32.03 -17.55
N LYS A 102 -3.38 -31.96 -18.25
CA LYS A 102 -3.02 -32.94 -19.29
C LYS A 102 -2.78 -34.34 -18.72
N ILE A 103 -2.19 -34.44 -17.52
CA ILE A 103 -1.83 -35.73 -16.90
C ILE A 103 -3.05 -36.39 -16.25
N LEU A 104 -3.86 -35.64 -15.50
CA LEU A 104 -4.91 -36.20 -14.63
C LEU A 104 -6.34 -35.90 -15.12
N GLY A 105 -6.47 -35.08 -16.15
CA GLY A 105 -7.75 -34.53 -16.56
C GLY A 105 -8.29 -33.47 -15.57
N LYS A 106 -9.23 -32.64 -16.02
CA LYS A 106 -9.78 -31.52 -15.21
C LYS A 106 -10.34 -31.97 -13.86
N ARG A 107 -11.03 -33.12 -13.82
CA ARG A 107 -11.63 -33.66 -12.59
C ARG A 107 -10.59 -34.24 -11.64
N GLY A 108 -9.57 -34.92 -12.16
CA GLY A 108 -8.50 -35.49 -11.35
C GLY A 108 -7.67 -34.42 -10.66
N VAL A 109 -7.29 -33.36 -11.38
CA VAL A 109 -6.50 -32.26 -10.78
C VAL A 109 -7.25 -31.56 -9.65
N LYS A 110 -8.55 -31.30 -9.80
CA LYS A 110 -9.33 -30.67 -8.72
C LYS A 110 -9.50 -31.54 -7.48
N LYS A 111 -9.37 -32.86 -7.61
CA LYS A 111 -9.38 -33.78 -6.48
C LYS A 111 -8.05 -33.75 -5.71
N GLU A 112 -6.94 -33.76 -6.45
CA GLU A 112 -5.57 -33.78 -5.88
C GLU A 112 -5.11 -32.39 -5.40
N TRP A 113 -5.52 -31.33 -6.10
CA TRP A 113 -5.27 -29.92 -5.75
C TRP A 113 -6.62 -29.18 -5.69
N PRO A 114 -7.35 -29.28 -4.57
CA PRO A 114 -8.59 -28.55 -4.38
C PRO A 114 -8.40 -27.02 -4.49
N ASP A 115 -7.21 -26.53 -4.15
CA ASP A 115 -6.81 -25.13 -4.16
C ASP A 115 -6.12 -24.69 -5.45
N LEU A 116 -6.24 -25.47 -6.54
CA LEU A 116 -5.58 -25.19 -7.83
C LEU A 116 -5.87 -23.76 -8.33
N ASP A 117 -7.08 -23.27 -8.10
CA ASP A 117 -7.56 -21.97 -8.56
C ASP A 117 -7.43 -20.84 -7.53
N ASP A 118 -6.91 -21.15 -6.34
CA ASP A 118 -6.74 -20.16 -5.28
C ASP A 118 -5.65 -19.13 -5.61
N LEU A 119 -5.77 -17.98 -4.95
CA LEU A 119 -4.83 -16.87 -5.00
C LEU A 119 -4.20 -16.67 -3.62
N TRP A 120 -2.89 -16.46 -3.60
CA TRP A 120 -2.21 -15.82 -2.48
C TRP A 120 -2.61 -14.35 -2.42
N VAL A 121 -3.04 -13.90 -1.25
CA VAL A 121 -3.34 -12.50 -0.96
C VAL A 121 -2.28 -11.99 0.02
N PHE A 122 -1.61 -10.90 -0.32
CA PHE A 122 -0.58 -10.31 0.53
C PHE A 122 -0.58 -8.79 0.42
N HIS A 123 -0.04 -8.12 1.43
CA HIS A 123 0.05 -6.66 1.49
C HIS A 123 1.49 -6.23 1.28
N VAL A 124 1.70 -5.20 0.47
CA VAL A 124 3.03 -4.62 0.24
C VAL A 124 2.98 -3.11 0.49
N PRO A 125 4.06 -2.52 1.03
CA PRO A 125 4.10 -1.07 1.27
C PRO A 125 4.25 -0.26 -0.02
N ASN A 126 4.57 -0.91 -1.14
CA ASN A 126 4.91 -0.24 -2.39
C ASN A 126 3.69 -0.02 -3.30
N PHE A 127 3.57 1.19 -3.81
CA PHE A 127 2.61 1.61 -4.83
C PHE A 127 3.34 2.01 -6.10
N SER A 128 2.93 1.44 -7.23
CA SER A 128 3.57 1.72 -8.53
C SER A 128 3.20 3.08 -9.12
N LYS A 129 2.06 3.66 -8.70
CA LYS A 129 1.53 4.93 -9.22
C LYS A 129 0.84 5.72 -8.12
N ALA A 130 0.95 7.04 -8.17
CA ALA A 130 0.26 7.99 -7.29
C ALA A 130 -1.26 7.78 -7.28
N SER A 131 -1.86 7.62 -8.46
CA SER A 131 -3.30 7.43 -8.62
C SER A 131 -3.84 6.19 -7.90
N VAL A 132 -3.04 5.12 -7.80
CA VAL A 132 -3.43 3.90 -7.08
C VAL A 132 -3.48 4.16 -5.57
N LEU A 133 -2.46 4.83 -5.03
CA LEU A 133 -2.39 5.21 -3.62
C LEU A 133 -3.53 6.19 -3.29
N CYS A 134 -3.69 7.25 -4.06
CA CYS A 134 -4.74 8.25 -3.85
C CYS A 134 -6.14 7.62 -3.87
N ARG A 135 -6.43 6.69 -4.80
CA ARG A 135 -7.72 5.99 -4.85
C ARG A 135 -7.98 5.12 -3.61
N GLN A 136 -6.93 4.53 -3.03
CA GLN A 136 -7.03 3.77 -1.79
C GLN A 136 -7.26 4.70 -0.60
N TYR A 137 -6.44 5.76 -0.48
CA TYR A 137 -6.45 6.66 0.67
C TYR A 137 -7.69 7.55 0.72
N LYS A 138 -8.25 7.94 -0.44
CA LYS A 138 -9.54 8.65 -0.55
C LYS A 138 -10.71 7.90 0.10
N LYS A 139 -10.61 6.57 0.26
CA LYS A 139 -11.67 5.75 0.88
C LYS A 139 -11.51 5.64 2.40
N LEU A 140 -10.38 6.07 2.94
CA LEU A 140 -10.11 5.98 4.37
C LEU A 140 -10.85 7.12 5.09
N GLN A 141 -11.81 6.77 5.92
CA GLN A 141 -12.55 7.75 6.72
C GLN A 141 -11.67 8.27 7.85
N GLY A 142 -11.54 9.60 7.95
CA GLY A 142 -10.73 10.25 9.00
C GLY A 142 -9.23 10.23 8.73
N ILE A 143 -8.80 10.15 7.46
CA ILE A 143 -7.43 10.47 7.08
C ILE A 143 -7.25 11.98 7.01
N GLU A 144 -6.18 12.47 7.62
CA GLU A 144 -5.82 13.88 7.66
C GLU A 144 -4.45 14.10 7.03
N LEU A 145 -4.26 15.20 6.32
CA LEU A 145 -2.96 15.60 5.80
C LEU A 145 -2.19 16.34 6.90
N VAL A 146 -0.99 15.88 7.22
CA VAL A 146 -0.10 16.53 8.21
C VAL A 146 0.89 17.42 7.49
N SER A 147 1.58 16.90 6.47
CA SER A 147 2.54 17.67 5.70
C SER A 147 2.64 17.20 4.25
N ALA A 148 2.89 18.14 3.36
CA ALA A 148 3.24 17.93 1.96
C ALA A 148 4.07 19.12 1.48
N HIS A 149 4.87 18.96 0.43
CA HIS A 149 5.79 20.02 -0.02
C HIS A 149 5.13 21.08 -0.91
N PHE A 150 4.17 20.69 -1.75
CA PHE A 150 3.61 21.56 -2.79
C PHE A 150 2.09 21.76 -2.67
N VAL A 151 1.45 21.11 -1.71
CA VAL A 151 0.01 21.24 -1.46
C VAL A 151 -0.24 22.57 -0.74
N LYS A 152 -0.92 23.49 -1.43
CA LYS A 152 -1.34 24.76 -0.84
C LYS A 152 -2.62 24.52 -0.04
N ALA A 153 -2.50 24.58 1.28
CA ALA A 153 -3.64 24.63 2.17
C ALA A 153 -3.59 25.90 3.02
N GLU A 154 -4.77 26.47 3.31
CA GLU A 154 -4.87 27.58 4.25
C GLU A 154 -4.36 27.12 5.63
N GLY A 155 -3.15 27.54 6.01
CA GLY A 155 -2.53 27.18 7.29
C GLY A 155 -1.34 26.20 7.22
N LEU A 156 -0.94 25.71 6.04
CA LEU A 156 0.38 25.10 5.84
C LEU A 156 1.33 26.17 5.32
N GLU A 157 1.99 26.89 6.23
CA GLU A 157 3.19 27.63 5.86
C GLU A 157 4.24 26.60 5.43
N CYS A 158 4.60 26.62 4.14
CA CYS A 158 5.81 25.96 3.68
C CYS A 158 6.96 26.51 4.53
N ALA A 159 7.51 25.72 5.44
CA ALA A 159 8.79 25.99 6.06
C ALA A 159 9.86 25.83 4.97
N ILE A 160 10.02 26.88 4.16
CA ILE A 160 11.17 27.09 3.29
C ILE A 160 12.16 27.92 4.10
N ASP A 161 12.72 27.36 5.18
CA ASP A 161 13.85 27.97 5.85
C ASP A 161 15.14 27.42 5.22
N THR A 162 15.63 28.22 4.27
CA THR A 162 17.03 28.49 3.83
C THR A 162 18.04 27.34 3.78
#